data_AF-A0A382B390-F1
#
_entry.id   AF-A0A382B390-F1
#
_cell.length_a   1.000
_cell.length_b   1.000
_cell.length_c   1.000
_cell.angle_alpha   90.00
_cell.angle_beta   90.00
_cell.angle_gamma   90.00
#
_symmetry.space_group_name_H-M   'P 1'
#
loop_
_entity.id
_entity.type
_entity.pdbx_description
1 polymer ?
#
loop_
_entity_poly.entity_id
_entity_poly.type
_entity_poly.pdbx_seq_one_letter_code
_entity_poly.pdbx_strand_id
1 'polypeptide(L)'
;EKGKSVEKGGQAGVVESTKAASDVYTPITGEITETNQSIVNDPATVNKDPEGAAWFFKIKIKNKSELENLMSKADYDKFAKENSN
;
A
#
# COMPACT_ATOMS: atom_id res chain seq x y z
N GLU A 1 7.63 8.00 5.61
CA GLU A 1 8.99 8.02 6.20
C GLU A 1 9.08 7.02 7.35
N LYS A 2 10.27 6.48 7.60
CA LYS A 2 10.51 5.57 8.73
C LYS A 2 10.23 6.28 10.07
N GLY A 3 9.54 5.60 10.99
CA GLY A 3 9.09 6.12 12.27
C GLY A 3 7.78 6.92 12.21
N LYS A 4 7.23 7.17 11.01
CA LYS A 4 5.94 7.85 10.86
C LYS A 4 4.82 6.93 11.37
N SER A 5 4.03 7.43 12.31
CA SER A 5 2.76 6.80 12.69
C SER A 5 1.71 7.12 11.64
N VAL A 6 0.96 6.09 11.24
CA VAL A 6 -0.14 6.18 10.29
C VAL A 6 -1.39 5.56 10.88
N GLU A 7 -2.53 6.11 10.50
CA GLU A 7 -3.85 5.63 10.93
C GLU A 7 -4.54 4.90 9.78
N LYS A 8 -5.47 4.01 10.11
CA LYS A 8 -6.36 3.37 9.14
C LYS A 8 -7.08 4.44 8.31
N GLY A 9 -7.00 4.34 6.98
CA GLY A 9 -7.55 5.31 6.04
C GLY A 9 -6.74 6.59 5.90
N GLY A 10 -5.63 6.75 6.65
CA GLY A 10 -4.72 7.87 6.52
C GLY A 10 -3.81 7.73 5.29
N GLN A 11 -3.33 8.86 4.76
CA GLN A 11 -2.38 8.88 3.65
C GLN A 11 -0.98 8.43 4.11
N ALA A 12 -0.47 7.34 3.54
CA ALA A 12 0.90 6.87 3.74
C ALA A 12 1.89 7.52 2.77
N GLY A 13 1.45 7.80 1.54
CA GLY A 13 2.29 8.35 0.49
C GLY A 13 1.49 8.72 -0.77
N VAL A 14 2.22 9.07 -1.82
CA VAL A 14 1.67 9.42 -3.14
C VAL A 14 2.47 8.68 -4.21
N VAL A 15 1.78 8.18 -5.22
CA VAL A 15 2.38 7.59 -6.42
C VAL A 15 2.09 8.51 -7.58
N GLU A 16 3.14 9.01 -8.22
CA GLU A 16 3.02 9.90 -9.37
C GLU A 16 3.37 9.16 -10.65
N SER A 17 2.54 9.36 -11.66
CA SER A 17 2.77 8.93 -13.03
C SER A 17 2.79 10.14 -13.96
N THR A 18 3.12 9.93 -15.23
CA THR A 18 3.09 11.00 -16.23
C THR A 18 1.67 11.50 -16.55
N LYS A 19 0.63 10.83 -16.03
CA LYS A 19 -0.78 11.15 -16.31
C LYS A 19 -1.58 11.57 -15.08
N ALA A 20 -1.20 11.08 -13.90
CA ALA A 20 -1.95 11.29 -12.67
C ALA A 20 -1.07 11.06 -11.45
N ALA A 21 -1.44 11.70 -10.34
CA ALA A 21 -0.99 11.35 -9.00
C ALA A 21 -2.11 10.58 -8.29
N SER A 22 -1.74 9.58 -7.49
CA SER A 22 -2.67 8.78 -6.71
C SER A 22 -2.18 8.67 -5.28
N ASP A 23 -3.05 9.02 -4.34
CA ASP A 23 -2.76 8.90 -2.93
C ASP A 23 -2.82 7.43 -2.49
N VAL A 24 -1.81 7.01 -1.74
CA VAL A 24 -1.74 5.69 -1.14
C VAL A 24 -2.20 5.79 0.30
N TYR A 25 -3.35 5.18 0.58
CA TYR A 25 -3.93 5.12 1.92
C TYR A 25 -3.54 3.84 2.64
N THR A 26 -3.45 3.91 3.95
CA THR A 26 -3.08 2.77 4.78
C THR A 26 -4.34 1.98 5.16
N PRO A 27 -4.34 0.65 5.02
CA PRO A 27 -5.49 -0.15 5.43
C PRO A 27 -5.57 -0.33 6.96
N ILE A 28 -4.50 -0.03 7.69
CA ILE A 28 -4.34 -0.32 9.12
C ILE A 28 -3.49 0.73 9.84
N THR A 29 -3.82 0.94 11.11
CA THR A 29 -3.10 1.80 12.04
C THR A 29 -1.78 1.15 12.47
N GLY A 30 -0.69 1.89 12.36
CA GLY A 30 0.62 1.38 12.69
C GLY A 30 1.73 2.41 12.58
N GLU A 31 2.97 1.91 12.55
CA GLU A 31 4.17 2.73 12.40
C GLU A 31 5.02 2.19 11.25
N ILE A 32 5.45 3.07 10.34
CA ILE A 32 6.29 2.70 9.21
C ILE A 32 7.69 2.33 9.73
N THR A 33 8.10 1.08 9.55
CA THR A 33 9.42 0.60 10.00
C THR A 33 10.48 0.68 8.90
N GLU A 34 10.05 0.62 7.63
CA GLU A 34 10.92 0.58 6.47
C GLU A 34 10.21 1.15 5.24
N THR A 35 10.94 1.82 4.36
CA THR A 35 10.46 2.32 3.07
C THR A 35 11.36 1.78 1.97
N ASN A 36 10.79 1.38 0.84
CA ASN A 36 11.56 0.78 -0.23
C ASN A 36 12.23 1.85 -1.09
N GLN A 37 13.54 2.00 -0.95
CA GLN A 37 14.29 2.95 -1.78
C GLN A 37 14.42 2.47 -3.24
N SER A 38 14.24 1.17 -3.51
CA SER A 38 14.34 0.62 -4.87
C SER A 38 13.28 1.18 -5.80
N ILE A 39 12.04 1.32 -5.34
CA ILE A 39 10.94 1.88 -6.15
C ILE A 39 11.07 3.39 -6.36
N VAL A 40 11.83 4.09 -5.49
CA VAL A 40 12.13 5.51 -5.67
C VAL A 40 13.15 5.68 -6.79
N ASN A 41 14.14 4.78 -6.86
CA ASN A 41 15.17 4.81 -7.90
C ASN A 41 14.68 4.24 -9.25
N ASP A 42 13.82 3.22 -9.21
CA ASP A 42 13.17 2.62 -10.38
C ASP A 42 11.65 2.45 -10.15
N PRO A 43 10.85 3.50 -10.39
CA PRO A 43 9.40 3.47 -10.20
C PRO A 43 8.69 2.50 -11.15
N ALA A 44 9.32 2.13 -12.27
CA ALA A 44 8.74 1.20 -13.23
C ALA A 44 8.61 -0.22 -12.66
N THR A 45 9.36 -0.57 -11.61
CA THR A 45 9.22 -1.85 -10.91
C THR A 45 7.84 -2.04 -10.29
N VAL A 46 7.18 -0.98 -9.84
CA VAL A 46 5.81 -1.03 -9.32
C VAL A 46 4.82 -1.58 -10.36
N ASN A 47 5.03 -1.26 -11.64
CA ASN A 47 4.20 -1.77 -12.72
C ASN A 47 4.53 -3.22 -13.11
N LYS A 48 5.75 -3.68 -12.82
CA LYS A 48 6.25 -5.00 -13.24
C LYS A 48 6.03 -6.07 -12.17
N ASP A 49 6.25 -5.73 -10.90
CA ASP A 49 6.23 -6.65 -9.77
C ASP A 49 5.64 -6.01 -8.50
N PRO A 50 4.36 -5.59 -8.52
CA PRO A 50 3.71 -4.87 -7.42
C PRO A 50 3.56 -5.70 -6.14
N GLU A 51 3.51 -7.03 -6.24
CA GLU A 51 3.35 -7.93 -5.09
C GLU A 51 4.68 -8.53 -4.59
N GLY A 52 5.78 -8.37 -5.35
CA GLY A 52 7.10 -8.88 -5.00
C GLY A 52 8.06 -7.79 -4.52
N ALA A 53 9.05 -7.47 -5.35
CA ALA A 53 10.15 -6.57 -4.99
C ALA A 53 9.72 -5.10 -4.87
N ALA A 54 8.57 -4.71 -5.43
CA ALA A 54 8.10 -3.33 -5.49
C ALA A 54 7.16 -2.94 -4.33
N TRP A 55 7.33 -3.53 -3.14
CA TRP A 55 6.61 -3.11 -1.94
C TRP A 55 6.90 -1.64 -1.59
N PHE A 56 5.92 -0.90 -1.05
CA PHE A 56 6.09 0.53 -0.75
C PHE A 56 6.77 0.78 0.61
N PHE A 57 6.17 0.25 1.66
CA PHE A 57 6.64 0.40 3.03
C PHE A 57 6.25 -0.81 3.88
N LYS A 58 7.02 -1.06 4.94
CA LYS A 58 6.67 -2.03 5.99
C LYS A 58 6.08 -1.29 7.17
N ILE A 59 5.06 -1.89 7.76
CA ILE A 59 4.34 -1.30 8.89
C ILE A 59 4.36 -2.25 10.09
N LYS A 60 4.67 -1.70 11.26
CA LYS A 60 4.42 -2.36 12.54
C LYS A 60 2.98 -2.09 12.95
N ILE A 61 2.19 -3.16 12.90
CA ILE A 61 0.75 -3.15 13.22
C ILE A 61 0.57 -2.76 14.69
N LYS A 62 -0.20 -1.71 14.95
CA LYS A 62 -0.60 -1.32 16.32
C LYS A 62 -1.89 -2.03 16.74
N ASN A 63 -2.83 -2.20 15.82
CA ASN A 63 -4.12 -2.84 16.09
C ASN A 63 -4.35 -4.04 15.16
N LYS A 64 -4.25 -5.27 15.69
CA LYS A 64 -4.39 -6.49 14.89
C LYS A 64 -5.82 -6.79 14.46
N SER A 65 -6.83 -6.32 15.19
CA SER A 65 -8.24 -6.56 14.81
C SER A 65 -8.62 -5.83 13.52
N GLU A 66 -7.86 -4.82 13.11
CA GLU A 66 -8.09 -4.15 11.83
C GLU A 66 -7.81 -5.06 10.63
N LEU A 67 -6.98 -6.10 10.80
CA LEU A 67 -6.74 -7.11 9.76
C LEU A 67 -7.99 -7.94 9.45
N GLU A 68 -8.88 -8.14 10.42
CA GLU A 68 -10.13 -8.90 10.23
C GLU A 68 -11.11 -8.18 9.31
N ASN A 69 -10.93 -6.87 9.11
CA ASN A 69 -11.73 -6.06 8.21
C ASN A 69 -11.19 -6.02 6.77
N LEU A 70 -10.05 -6.69 6.51
CA LEU A 70 -9.45 -6.75 5.18
C LEU A 70 -10.05 -7.91 4.39
N MET A 71 -10.16 -7.71 3.08
CA MET A 71 -10.63 -8.73 2.17
C MET A 71 -9.59 -9.84 2.05
N SER A 72 -10.05 -11.08 1.95
CA SER A 72 -9.17 -12.16 1.50
C SER A 72 -8.76 -11.94 0.05
N LYS A 73 -7.69 -12.59 -0.41
CA LYS A 73 -7.30 -12.54 -1.83
C LYS A 73 -8.45 -12.93 -2.75
N ALA A 74 -9.19 -13.98 -2.39
CA ALA A 74 -10.32 -14.46 -3.20
C ALA A 74 -11.46 -13.44 -3.26
N ASP A 75 -11.77 -12.79 -2.14
CA ASP A 75 -12.80 -11.75 -2.10
C ASP A 75 -12.39 -10.53 -2.91
N TYR A 76 -11.12 -10.13 -2.82
CA TYR A 76 -10.58 -9.00 -3.57
C TYR A 76 -10.54 -9.28 -5.08
N ASP A 77 -10.11 -10.48 -5.50
CA ASP A 77 -10.11 -10.90 -6.91
C ASP A 77 -11.53 -10.87 -7.49
N LYS A 78 -12.54 -11.24 -6.70
CA LYS A 78 -13.96 -11.14 -7.09
C LYS A 78 -14.40 -9.67 -7.20
N PHE A 79 -14.11 -8.87 -6.18
CA PHE A 79 -14.44 -7.45 -6.15
C PHE A 79 -13.86 -6.69 -7.35
N ALA A 80 -12.60 -6.94 -7.69
CA ALA A 80 -11.92 -6.29 -8.82
C ALA A 80 -12.54 -6.67 -10.18
N LYS A 81 -13.01 -7.91 -10.34
CA LYS A 81 -13.72 -8.35 -11.55
C LYS A 81 -15.10 -7.70 -11.67
N GLU A 82 -15.81 -7.56 -10.55
CA GLU A 82 -17.14 -6.96 -10.51
C GLU A 82 -17.11 -5.43 -10.60
N ASN A 83 -16.01 -4.79 -10.19
CA ASN A 83 -15.79 -3.35 -10.21
C ASN A 83 -14.65 -2.96 -11.17
N SER A 84 -14.74 -3.40 -12.43
CA SER A 84 -13.85 -2.89 -13.48
C SER A 84 -14.30 -1.49 -13.87
N ASN A 85 -13.56 -0.48 -13.39
CA ASN A 85 -13.63 0.89 -13.91
C ASN A 85 -13.10 0.98 -15.34
#